data_AF-A0A7R8ZLK3-F1
#
_entry.id   AF-A0A7R8ZLK3-F1
#
_cell.length_a   1.000
_cell.length_b   1.000
_cell.length_c   1.000
_cell.angle_alpha   90.00
_cell.angle_beta   90.00
_cell.angle_gamma   90.00
#
_symmetry.space_group_name_H-M   'P 1'
#
loop_
_entity.id
_entity.type
_entity.pdbx_description
1 polymer ?
#
loop_
_entity_poly.entity_id
_entity_poly.type
_entity_poly.pdbx_seq_one_letter_code
_entity_poly.pdbx_strand_id
1 'polypeptide(L)'
;MKVGESKQVNIPADKAYGPVREDAMVPVPRDQFPPEIDPQIGQQLEVTNAQGGRQIVKIVKIEEDQVILDANHPLAGQELIFDIELMEVS
;
A
#
# COMPACT_ATOMS: atom_id res chain seq x y z
N MET A 1 17.83 6.76 22.34
CA MET A 1 18.80 5.66 22.22
C MET A 1 20.19 6.26 22.19
N LYS A 2 21.19 5.55 22.66
CA LYS A 2 22.62 5.89 22.48
C LYS A 2 23.14 5.22 21.21
N VAL A 3 24.18 5.79 20.59
CA VAL A 3 24.83 5.15 19.44
C VAL A 3 25.31 3.74 19.82
N GLY A 4 25.00 2.75 18.98
CA GLY A 4 25.20 1.31 19.22
C GLY A 4 24.11 0.62 20.04
N GLU A 5 23.12 1.35 20.55
CA GLU A 5 21.97 0.74 21.24
C GLU A 5 20.99 0.13 20.23
N SER A 6 20.56 -1.10 20.49
CA SER A 6 19.47 -1.76 19.76
C SER A 6 18.20 -1.79 20.59
N LYS A 7 17.04 -1.59 19.94
CA LYS A 7 15.73 -1.62 20.58
C LYS A 7 14.68 -2.18 19.64
N GLN A 8 13.85 -3.08 20.16
CA GLN A 8 12.63 -3.50 19.50
C GLN A 8 11.49 -2.51 19.79
N VAL A 9 10.80 -2.06 18.76
CA VAL A 9 9.66 -1.15 18.86
C VAL A 9 8.46 -1.78 18.17
N ASN A 10 7.36 -1.87 18.89
CA ASN A 10 6.07 -2.25 18.33
C ASN A 10 5.27 -0.98 18.03
N ILE A 11 4.83 -0.84 16.79
CA ILE A 11 4.02 0.26 16.29
C ILE A 11 2.68 -0.31 15.83
N PRO A 12 1.59 -0.03 16.58
CA PRO A 12 0.24 -0.37 16.17
C PRO A 12 -0.11 0.24 14.79
N ALA A 13 -0.98 -0.42 14.04
CA ALA A 13 -1.31 -0.03 12.66
C ALA A 13 -1.76 1.43 12.53
N ASP A 14 -2.54 1.95 13.48
CA ASP A 14 -3.04 3.33 13.53
C ASP A 14 -1.93 4.39 13.70
N LYS A 15 -0.75 3.98 14.19
CA LYS A 15 0.46 4.80 14.34
C LYS A 15 1.54 4.49 13.30
N ALA A 16 1.32 3.49 12.45
CA ALA A 16 2.19 3.10 11.35
C ALA A 16 1.63 3.64 10.03
N TYR A 17 1.12 2.75 9.17
CA TYR A 17 0.54 3.12 7.87
C TYR A 17 -0.97 3.36 7.89
N GLY A 18 -1.56 3.40 9.09
CA GLY A 18 -3.00 3.56 9.30
C GLY A 18 -3.78 2.26 9.12
N PRO A 19 -5.09 2.29 9.41
CA PRO A 19 -5.98 1.18 9.13
C PRO A 19 -6.18 0.99 7.62
N VAL A 20 -6.64 -0.20 7.21
CA VAL A 20 -7.16 -0.40 5.86
C VAL A 20 -8.38 0.50 5.65
N ARG A 21 -8.35 1.24 4.56
CA ARG A 21 -9.37 2.20 4.15
C ARG A 21 -10.23 1.58 3.06
N GLU A 22 -11.50 1.34 3.37
CA GLU A 22 -12.49 0.87 2.39
C GLU A 22 -12.72 1.91 1.29
N ASP A 23 -12.61 3.20 1.62
CA ASP A 23 -12.71 4.31 0.66
C ASP A 23 -11.50 4.41 -0.28
N ALA A 24 -10.43 3.66 0.00
CA ALA A 24 -9.27 3.51 -0.89
C ALA A 24 -9.40 2.30 -1.83
N MET A 25 -10.50 1.55 -1.78
CA MET A 25 -10.83 0.54 -2.78
C MET A 25 -11.60 1.19 -3.92
N VAL A 26 -11.01 1.20 -5.12
CA VAL A 26 -11.53 1.90 -6.28
C VAL A 26 -12.03 0.87 -7.30
N PRO A 27 -13.34 0.81 -7.59
CA PRO A 27 -13.86 0.05 -8.72
C PRO A 27 -13.49 0.77 -10.01
N VAL A 28 -12.83 0.06 -10.92
CA VAL A 28 -12.48 0.55 -12.25
C VAL A 28 -13.14 -0.34 -13.29
N PRO A 29 -14.02 0.21 -14.15
CA PRO A 29 -14.58 -0.51 -15.28
C PRO A 29 -13.50 -1.15 -16.17
N ARG A 30 -13.75 -2.38 -16.63
CA ARG A 30 -12.77 -3.12 -17.46
C ARG A 30 -12.42 -2.40 -18.77
N ASP A 31 -13.34 -1.59 -19.29
CA ASP A 31 -13.16 -0.82 -20.54
C ASP A 31 -12.17 0.35 -20.40
N GLN A 32 -11.84 0.78 -19.17
CA GLN A 32 -10.81 1.79 -18.90
C GLN A 32 -9.40 1.21 -18.90
N PHE A 33 -9.27 -0.12 -18.84
CA PHE A 33 -7.96 -0.76 -18.93
C PHE A 33 -7.50 -0.77 -20.40
N PRO A 34 -6.24 -0.40 -20.68
CA PRO A 34 -5.64 -0.58 -21.98
C PRO A 34 -5.79 -2.03 -22.46
N PRO A 35 -6.04 -2.28 -23.76
CA PRO A 35 -6.25 -3.64 -24.30
C PRO A 35 -5.02 -4.54 -24.18
N GLU A 36 -3.85 -3.97 -23.88
CA GLU A 36 -2.59 -4.67 -23.63
C GLU A 36 -2.47 -5.19 -22.17
N ILE A 37 -3.29 -4.68 -21.25
CA ILE A 37 -3.28 -5.09 -19.84
C ILE A 37 -4.42 -6.09 -19.62
N ASP A 38 -4.05 -7.34 -19.32
CA ASP A 38 -4.97 -8.33 -18.77
C ASP A 38 -4.90 -8.28 -17.24
N PRO A 39 -5.91 -7.75 -16.53
CA PRO A 39 -5.87 -7.58 -15.08
C PRO A 39 -5.78 -8.94 -14.38
N GLN A 40 -4.82 -9.10 -13.47
CA GLN A 40 -4.69 -10.31 -12.65
C GLN A 40 -4.78 -9.99 -11.15
N ILE A 41 -5.47 -10.84 -10.38
CA ILE A 41 -5.53 -10.69 -8.92
C ILE A 41 -4.11 -10.73 -8.35
N GLY A 42 -3.78 -9.72 -7.54
CA GLY A 42 -2.45 -9.56 -6.95
C GLY A 42 -1.48 -8.70 -7.77
N GLN A 43 -1.79 -8.42 -9.03
CA GLN A 43 -0.97 -7.54 -9.87
C GLN A 43 -0.96 -6.12 -9.32
N GLN A 44 0.22 -5.51 -9.38
CA GLN A 44 0.44 -4.11 -9.00
C GLN A 44 0.46 -3.23 -10.25
N LEU A 45 -0.21 -2.09 -10.19
CA LEU A 45 -0.27 -1.10 -11.25
C LEU A 45 0.22 0.26 -10.72
N GLU A 46 0.99 0.97 -11.52
CA GLU A 46 1.36 2.35 -11.22
C GLU A 46 0.30 3.28 -11.82
N VAL A 47 -0.38 4.04 -10.96
CA VAL A 47 -1.39 5.04 -11.35
C VAL A 47 -0.92 6.42 -10.95
N THR A 48 -1.33 7.43 -11.72
CA THR A 48 -1.10 8.83 -11.35
C THR A 48 -2.25 9.30 -10.47
N ASN A 49 -1.95 9.73 -9.25
CA ASN A 49 -2.93 10.29 -8.33
C ASN A 49 -3.30 11.74 -8.73
N ALA A 50 -4.33 12.29 -8.09
CA ALA A 50 -4.84 13.64 -8.38
C ALA A 50 -3.81 14.78 -8.16
N GLN A 51 -2.71 14.51 -7.43
CA GLN A 51 -1.63 15.47 -7.18
C GLN A 51 -0.47 15.34 -8.19
N GLY A 52 -0.62 14.49 -9.21
CA GLY A 52 0.42 14.23 -10.21
C GLY A 52 1.53 13.29 -9.72
N GLY A 53 1.39 12.73 -8.52
CA GLY A 53 2.29 11.73 -7.97
C GLY A 53 1.97 10.34 -8.50
N ARG A 54 2.98 9.49 -8.64
CA ARG A 54 2.80 8.06 -8.96
C ARG A 54 2.46 7.31 -7.67
N GLN A 55 1.48 6.44 -7.75
CA GLN A 55 1.03 5.58 -6.67
C GLN A 55 0.90 4.16 -7.19
N ILE A 56 1.35 3.18 -6.40
CA ILE A 56 1.17 1.77 -6.70
C ILE A 56 -0.17 1.32 -6.09
N VAL A 57 -1.02 0.70 -6.90
CA VAL A 57 -2.28 0.07 -6.48
C VAL A 57 -2.25 -1.41 -6.80
N LYS A 58 -3.04 -2.22 -6.09
CA LYS A 58 -3.09 -3.67 -6.26
C LYS A 58 -4.47 -4.13 -6.71
N ILE A 59 -4.56 -5.02 -7.69
CA ILE A 59 -5.82 -5.65 -8.04
C ILE A 59 -6.19 -6.66 -6.95
N VAL A 60 -7.31 -6.44 -6.26
CA VAL A 60 -7.78 -7.32 -5.17
C VAL A 60 -8.97 -8.17 -5.56
N LYS A 61 -9.75 -7.74 -6.56
CA LYS A 61 -10.91 -8.47 -7.06
C LYS A 61 -11.14 -8.16 -8.54
N ILE A 62 -11.58 -9.17 -9.27
CA ILE A 62 -11.99 -9.06 -10.67
C ILE A 62 -13.43 -9.55 -10.77
N GLU A 63 -14.30 -8.72 -11.33
CA GLU A 63 -15.69 -9.02 -11.64
C GLU A 63 -15.90 -9.00 -13.17
N GLU A 64 -17.12 -9.32 -13.63
CA GLU A 64 -17.43 -9.41 -15.06
C GLU A 64 -17.28 -8.06 -15.78
N ASP A 65 -17.68 -6.96 -15.14
CA ASP A 65 -17.71 -5.60 -15.70
C ASP A 65 -16.66 -4.65 -15.09
N GLN A 66 -16.16 -4.94 -13.89
CA GLN A 66 -15.23 -4.08 -13.16
C GLN A 66 -14.09 -4.83 -12.46
N VAL A 67 -13.02 -4.11 -12.15
CA VAL A 67 -11.87 -4.57 -11.38
C VAL A 67 -11.72 -3.67 -10.15
N ILE A 68 -11.55 -4.27 -8.98
CA ILE A 68 -11.35 -3.52 -7.74
C ILE A 68 -9.84 -3.35 -7.51
N LEU A 69 -9.41 -2.08 -7.50
CA LEU A 69 -8.06 -1.66 -7.20
C LEU A 69 -7.96 -1.21 -5.75
N ASP A 70 -7.01 -1.75 -5.01
CA ASP A 70 -6.68 -1.35 -3.66
C ASP A 70 -5.55 -0.32 -3.68
N ALA A 71 -5.87 0.91 -3.25
CA ALA A 71 -4.96 2.02 -3.14
C ALA A 71 -4.39 2.20 -1.73
N ASN A 72 -4.66 1.26 -0.81
CA ASN A 72 -4.04 1.26 0.52
C ASN A 72 -2.53 1.04 0.44
N HIS A 73 -1.82 1.54 1.47
CA HIS A 73 -0.41 1.19 1.63
C HIS A 73 -0.30 -0.35 1.84
N PRO A 74 0.72 -1.03 1.28
CA PRO A 74 0.87 -2.49 1.41
C PRO A 74 0.88 -3.02 2.86
N LEU A 75 1.24 -2.15 3.82
CA LEU A 75 1.32 -2.44 5.25
C LEU A 75 0.16 -1.79 6.06
N ALA A 76 -0.86 -1.25 5.40
CA ALA A 76 -2.04 -0.72 6.09
C ALA A 76 -2.76 -1.83 6.88
N GLY A 77 -3.23 -1.51 8.07
CA GLY A 77 -3.86 -2.46 9.00
C GLY A 77 -2.90 -3.44 9.68
N GLN A 78 -1.60 -3.40 9.37
CA GLN A 78 -0.61 -4.29 9.99
C GLN A 78 0.07 -3.62 11.18
N GLU A 79 0.21 -4.37 12.26
CA GLU A 79 1.10 -4.03 13.37
C GLU A 79 2.55 -4.27 12.96
N LEU A 80 3.41 -3.28 13.18
CA LEU A 80 4.81 -3.35 12.77
C LEU A 80 5.73 -3.52 13.96
N ILE A 81 6.58 -4.54 13.90
CA ILE A 81 7.64 -4.77 14.87
C ILE A 81 8.96 -4.44 14.18
N PHE A 82 9.65 -3.42 14.68
CA PHE A 82 10.95 -3.01 14.18
C PHE A 82 12.03 -3.33 15.19
N ASP A 83 13.10 -3.99 14.74
CA ASP A 83 14.36 -4.06 15.46
C ASP A 83 15.26 -2.93 14.93
N ILE A 84 15.51 -1.93 15.76
CA ILE A 84 16.21 -0.69 15.38
C ILE A 84 17.57 -0.66 16.09
N GLU A 85 18.64 -0.42 15.36
CA GLU A 85 19.96 -0.11 15.89
C GLU A 85 20.32 1.35 15.60
N LEU A 86 20.72 2.11 16.62
CA LEU A 86 21.12 3.50 16.42
C LEU A 86 22.58 3.58 15.96
N MET A 87 22.80 3.81 14.68
CA MET A 87 24.14 3.86 14.08
C MET A 87 24.88 5.18 14.37
N GLU A 88 24.19 6.31 14.28
CA GLU A 88 24.79 7.64 14.40
C GLU A 88 23.72 8.67 14.79
N VAL A 89 24.13 9.77 15.41
CA VAL A 89 23.29 10.97 15.62
C VAL A 89 24.05 12.16 15.05
N SER A 90 23.49 12.76 14.00
CA SER A 90 24.02 13.94 13.30
C SER A 90 23.38 15.24 13.79
#